data_AF-A0A6N0LXA2-F1
#
_entry.id   AF-A0A6N0LXA2-F1
#
_cell.length_a   1.000
_cell.length_b   1.000
_cell.length_c   1.000
_cell.angle_alpha   90.00
_cell.angle_beta   90.00
_cell.angle_gamma   90.00
#
_symmetry.space_group_name_H-M   'P 1'
#
loop_
_entity.id
_entity.type
_entity.pdbx_description
1 polymer ?
#
loop_
_entity_poly.entity_id
_entity_poly.type
_entity_poly.pdbx_seq_one_letter_code
_entity_poly.pdbx_strand_id
1 'polypeptide(L)'
;MRSFDGYRHREAFCLMKYAAEDGSEVEWIWNSRDGVTPFCVSNRAGDKMLKHVDWHLDRRLFNYQPLACERIFVSLSPERARQRAQQQVEHFWDRDDCAHIREMYGTKENAIEGFIADSRVGEAPDLVEIGSLEPTNDNSI
;
A
#
# COMPACT_ATOMS: atom_id res chain seq x y z
N MET A 1 19.37 15.80 -3.02
CA MET A 1 19.93 15.70 -4.39
C MET A 1 18.77 15.32 -5.30
N ARG A 2 18.29 16.21 -6.18
CA ARG A 2 17.23 15.86 -7.14
C ARG A 2 17.83 14.94 -8.21
N SER A 3 17.08 13.95 -8.65
CA SER A 3 17.47 13.14 -9.81
C SER A 3 17.51 14.02 -11.07
N PHE A 4 18.18 13.57 -12.14
CA PHE A 4 18.37 14.32 -13.40
C PHE A 4 17.06 14.87 -14.00
N ASP A 5 15.92 14.32 -13.59
CA ASP A 5 14.59 14.59 -14.12
C ASP A 5 13.71 15.43 -13.17
N GLY A 6 14.27 15.98 -12.09
CA GLY A 6 13.59 16.89 -11.18
C GLY A 6 12.81 16.22 -10.03
N TYR A 7 12.65 14.89 -10.06
CA TYR A 7 11.96 14.12 -9.02
C TYR A 7 12.84 13.84 -7.80
N ARG A 8 12.21 13.73 -6.63
CA ARG A 8 12.84 13.41 -5.35
C ARG A 8 13.34 11.97 -5.30
N HIS A 9 12.60 11.04 -5.92
CA HIS A 9 12.90 9.61 -5.90
C HIS A 9 13.20 9.06 -7.30
N ARG A 10 14.16 8.12 -7.41
CA ARG A 10 14.53 7.52 -8.70
C ARG A 10 13.42 6.65 -9.29
N GLU A 11 12.61 6.05 -8.43
CA GLU A 11 11.49 5.17 -8.77
C GLU A 11 10.20 5.94 -9.05
N ALA A 12 10.24 7.27 -9.04
CA ALA A 12 9.07 8.07 -9.35
C ALA A 12 8.58 7.74 -10.77
N PHE A 13 7.29 7.39 -10.87
CA PHE A 13 6.64 7.01 -12.14
C PHE A 13 7.24 5.77 -12.80
N CYS A 14 7.89 4.87 -12.04
CA CYS A 14 8.45 3.64 -12.57
C CYS A 14 7.46 2.47 -12.52
N LEU A 15 7.44 1.67 -13.59
CA LEU A 15 6.88 0.33 -13.64
C LEU A 15 7.97 -0.65 -13.23
N MET A 16 7.73 -1.41 -12.16
CA MET A 16 8.74 -2.20 -11.45
C MET A 16 8.28 -3.65 -11.30
N LYS A 17 9.23 -4.58 -11.32
CA LYS A 17 8.94 -6.01 -11.24
C LYS A 17 9.02 -6.53 -9.81
N TYR A 18 7.95 -7.12 -9.32
CA TYR A 18 7.89 -7.81 -8.02
C TYR A 18 7.76 -9.32 -8.25
N ALA A 19 8.48 -10.12 -7.48
CA ALA A 19 8.42 -11.58 -7.60
C ALA A 19 8.50 -12.27 -6.25
N ALA A 20 7.81 -13.41 -6.13
CA ALA A 20 8.01 -14.33 -5.02
C ALA A 20 9.41 -14.97 -5.09
N GLU A 21 9.96 -15.35 -3.94
CA GLU A 21 11.30 -15.95 -3.87
C GLU A 21 11.41 -17.29 -4.61
N ASP A 22 10.30 -18.05 -4.67
CA ASP A 22 10.18 -19.31 -5.40
C ASP A 22 9.88 -19.12 -6.91
N GLY A 23 9.72 -17.87 -7.36
CA GLY A 23 9.38 -17.53 -8.76
C GLY A 23 7.96 -17.89 -9.18
N SER A 24 7.11 -18.36 -8.27
CA SER A 24 5.74 -18.81 -8.59
C SER A 24 4.80 -17.67 -8.96
N GLU A 25 5.12 -16.44 -8.55
CA GLU A 25 4.31 -15.26 -8.78
C GLU A 25 5.21 -14.09 -9.18
N VAL A 26 4.80 -13.38 -10.23
CA VAL A 26 5.47 -12.19 -10.76
C VAL A 26 4.41 -11.15 -11.08
N GLU A 27 4.66 -9.92 -10.68
CA GLU A 27 3.77 -8.79 -10.96
C GLU A 27 4.58 -7.56 -11.37
N TRP A 28 4.00 -6.76 -12.26
CA TRP A 28 4.51 -5.43 -12.58
C TRP A 28 3.63 -4.40 -11.88
N ILE A 29 4.24 -3.61 -11.01
CA ILE A 29 3.55 -2.60 -10.19
C ILE A 29 4.06 -1.23 -10.59
N TRP A 30 3.14 -0.33 -10.93
CA TRP A 30 3.49 1.05 -11.27
C TRP A 30 3.44 1.96 -10.04
N ASN A 31 4.49 2.74 -9.81
CA ASN A 31 4.51 3.78 -8.79
C ASN A 31 4.04 5.11 -9.38
N SER A 32 2.79 5.50 -9.15
CA SER A 32 2.21 6.72 -9.71
C SER A 32 2.61 8.01 -8.96
N ARG A 33 3.67 7.96 -8.13
CA ARG A 33 4.05 9.01 -7.19
C ARG A 33 5.52 9.38 -7.29
N ASP A 34 5.86 10.56 -6.77
CA ASP A 34 7.23 10.93 -6.41
C ASP A 34 7.46 10.75 -4.90
N GLY A 35 7.42 9.50 -4.44
CA GLY A 35 7.57 9.12 -3.04
C GLY A 35 8.41 7.84 -2.88
N VAL A 36 8.63 7.45 -1.62
CA VAL A 36 9.31 6.19 -1.31
C VAL A 36 8.46 5.01 -1.78
N THR A 37 9.10 4.06 -2.47
CA THR A 37 8.49 2.80 -2.91
C THR A 37 8.83 1.67 -1.94
N PRO A 38 7.88 0.78 -1.59
CA PRO A 38 8.17 -0.42 -0.83
C PRO A 38 9.08 -1.40 -1.58
N PHE A 39 10.06 -1.99 -0.89
CA PHE A 39 10.88 -3.10 -1.43
C PHE A 39 10.12 -4.42 -1.49
N CYS A 40 9.11 -4.58 -0.65
CA CYS A 40 8.32 -5.80 -0.53
C CYS A 40 6.83 -5.45 -0.48
N VAL A 41 6.01 -6.32 -1.05
CA VAL A 41 4.54 -6.25 -0.98
C VAL A 41 3.97 -7.64 -0.75
N SER A 42 2.82 -7.74 -0.08
CA SER A 42 2.08 -9.01 -0.06
C SER A 42 1.52 -9.31 -1.45
N ASN A 43 1.41 -10.59 -1.80
CA ASN A 43 0.61 -11.01 -2.94
C ASN A 43 -0.89 -10.77 -2.68
N ARG A 44 -1.73 -11.08 -3.66
CA ARG A 44 -3.19 -10.82 -3.56
C ARG A 44 -3.89 -11.68 -2.51
N ALA A 45 -3.43 -12.92 -2.33
CA ALA A 45 -3.94 -13.83 -1.32
C ALA A 45 -3.47 -13.49 0.11
N GLY A 46 -2.45 -12.64 0.24
CA GLY A 46 -1.88 -12.23 1.52
C GLY A 46 -1.00 -13.29 2.19
N ASP A 47 -0.71 -14.40 1.52
CA ASP A 47 0.04 -15.54 2.04
C ASP A 47 1.51 -15.57 1.59
N LYS A 48 1.89 -14.74 0.62
CA LYS A 48 3.27 -14.62 0.13
C LYS A 48 3.75 -13.16 0.11
N MET A 49 5.07 -13.00 0.22
CA MET A 49 5.76 -11.74 0.03
C MET A 49 6.42 -11.71 -1.35
N LEU A 50 6.12 -10.68 -2.13
CA LEU A 50 6.79 -10.37 -3.39
C LEU A 50 7.84 -9.29 -3.15
N LYS A 51 9.06 -9.48 -3.66
CA LYS A 51 10.18 -8.53 -3.55
C LYS A 51 10.39 -7.81 -4.87
N HIS A 52 10.76 -6.53 -4.83
CA HIS A 52 11.20 -5.79 -6.02
C HIS A 52 12.51 -6.38 -6.54
N VAL A 53 12.48 -6.93 -7.74
CA VAL A 53 13.59 -7.64 -8.40
C VAL A 53 13.91 -7.01 -9.75
N ASP A 54 15.05 -7.38 -10.34
CA ASP A 54 15.45 -6.97 -11.68
C ASP A 54 15.42 -5.44 -11.89
N TRP A 55 15.96 -4.65 -10.95
CA TRP A 55 15.85 -3.18 -10.95
C TRP A 55 16.38 -2.51 -12.23
N HIS A 56 17.23 -3.21 -12.99
CA HIS A 56 17.72 -2.75 -14.28
C HIS A 56 16.65 -2.77 -15.41
N LEU A 57 15.51 -3.42 -15.17
CA LEU A 57 14.35 -3.48 -16.07
C LEU A 57 13.27 -2.45 -15.71
N ASP A 58 13.46 -1.66 -14.65
CA ASP A 58 12.50 -0.63 -14.25
C ASP A 58 12.36 0.40 -15.38
N ARG A 59 11.12 0.73 -15.72
CA ARG A 59 10.80 1.68 -16.80
C ARG A 59 10.05 2.86 -16.25
N ARG A 60 10.59 4.06 -16.41
CA ARG A 60 9.86 5.28 -16.08
C ARG A 60 8.83 5.60 -17.16
N LEU A 61 7.56 5.61 -16.78
CA LEU A 61 6.41 5.78 -17.65
C LEU A 61 5.47 6.83 -17.03
N PHE A 62 5.64 8.10 -17.40
CA PHE A 62 4.86 9.22 -16.84
C PHE A 62 3.37 9.15 -17.14
N ASN A 63 3.03 8.65 -18.33
CA ASN A 63 1.67 8.56 -18.83
C ASN A 63 1.19 7.11 -18.89
N TYR A 64 1.70 6.25 -17.99
CA TYR A 64 1.21 4.88 -17.91
C TYR A 64 -0.28 4.89 -17.57
N GLN A 65 -1.05 4.08 -18.28
CA GLN A 65 -2.47 3.88 -18.02
C GLN A 65 -2.63 2.44 -17.55
N PRO A 66 -2.72 2.22 -16.22
CA PRO A 66 -2.89 0.89 -15.68
C PRO A 66 -4.14 0.21 -16.23
N LEU A 67 -4.03 -1.08 -16.49
CA LEU A 67 -5.17 -1.91 -16.88
C LEU A 67 -5.99 -2.30 -15.64
N ALA A 68 -7.24 -2.71 -15.88
CA ALA A 68 -8.06 -3.31 -14.82
C ALA A 68 -7.32 -4.51 -14.19
N CYS A 69 -7.49 -4.66 -12.88
CA CYS A 69 -6.83 -5.63 -12.01
C CYS A 69 -5.32 -5.41 -11.79
N GLU A 70 -4.66 -4.45 -12.44
CA GLU A 70 -3.27 -4.11 -12.11
C GLU A 70 -3.18 -3.44 -10.73
N ARG A 71 -2.09 -3.70 -10.00
CA ARG A 71 -1.81 -2.97 -8.75
C ARG A 71 -0.89 -1.79 -9.00
N ILE A 72 -1.16 -0.68 -8.33
CA ILE A 72 -0.36 0.53 -8.39
C ILE A 72 -0.08 1.09 -6.99
N PHE A 73 1.04 1.78 -6.83
CA PHE A 73 1.29 2.58 -5.64
C PHE A 73 0.74 3.99 -5.81
N VAL A 74 -0.24 4.33 -4.98
CA VAL A 74 -0.80 5.67 -4.82
C VAL A 74 -0.42 6.24 -3.46
N SER A 75 -0.72 7.54 -3.24
CA SER A 75 -0.45 8.17 -1.95
C SER A 75 -1.55 7.75 -1.01
N LEU A 76 -1.19 7.35 0.20
CA LEU A 76 -2.15 6.96 1.20
C LEU A 76 -3.12 8.13 1.46
N SER A 77 -4.40 7.91 1.17
CA SER A 77 -5.46 8.88 1.46
C SER A 77 -5.90 8.78 2.93
N PRO A 78 -6.50 9.85 3.50
CA PRO A 78 -7.07 9.79 4.84
C PRO A 78 -8.08 8.64 5.03
N GLU A 79 -8.93 8.41 4.02
CA GLU A 79 -9.96 7.37 4.04
C GLU A 79 -9.33 5.98 4.06
N ARG A 80 -8.31 5.74 3.21
CA ARG A 80 -7.56 4.49 3.19
C ARG A 80 -6.75 4.28 4.47
N ALA A 81 -6.19 5.34 5.04
CA ALA A 81 -5.51 5.27 6.34
C ALA A 81 -6.47 4.79 7.43
N ARG A 82 -7.67 5.37 7.50
CA ARG A 82 -8.71 4.95 8.45
C ARG A 82 -9.15 3.51 8.22
N GLN A 83 -9.40 3.11 6.97
CA GLN A 83 -9.78 1.73 6.63
C GLN A 83 -8.70 0.72 7.08
N ARG A 84 -7.42 1.02 6.82
CA ARG A 84 -6.30 0.17 7.24
C ARG A 84 -6.16 0.12 8.76
N ALA A 85 -6.33 1.25 9.44
CA ALA A 85 -6.28 1.31 10.90
C ALA A 85 -7.40 0.47 11.52
N GLN A 86 -8.63 0.57 11.00
CA GLN A 86 -9.75 -0.26 11.41
C GLN A 86 -9.47 -1.76 11.21
N GLN A 87 -8.99 -2.17 10.03
CA GLN A 87 -8.65 -3.57 9.76
C GLN A 87 -7.57 -4.11 10.71
N GLN A 88 -6.54 -3.30 10.99
CA GLN A 88 -5.49 -3.68 11.95
C GLN A 88 -6.05 -3.82 13.36
N VAL A 89 -6.82 -2.84 13.83
CA VAL A 89 -7.44 -2.91 15.16
C VAL A 89 -8.35 -4.14 15.25
N GLU A 90 -9.24 -4.38 14.30
CA GLU A 90 -10.08 -5.58 14.31
C GLU A 90 -9.29 -6.89 14.30
N HIS A 91 -8.19 -6.95 13.56
CA HIS A 91 -7.34 -8.13 13.52
C HIS A 91 -6.60 -8.40 14.84
N PHE A 92 -6.12 -7.36 15.52
CA PHE A 92 -5.26 -7.51 16.70
C PHE A 92 -5.98 -7.37 18.04
N TRP A 93 -7.11 -6.67 18.10
CA TRP A 93 -7.74 -6.24 19.36
C TRP A 93 -8.01 -7.41 20.31
N ASP A 94 -8.50 -8.53 19.77
CA ASP A 94 -8.90 -9.68 20.58
C ASP A 94 -7.85 -10.78 20.68
N ARG A 95 -6.66 -10.58 20.11
CA ARG A 95 -5.58 -11.55 20.20
C ARG A 95 -4.83 -11.40 21.52
N ASP A 96 -4.65 -12.50 22.24
CA ASP A 96 -3.95 -12.51 23.53
C ASP A 96 -2.49 -12.08 23.42
N ASP A 97 -1.82 -12.42 22.30
CA ASP A 97 -0.45 -11.98 22.00
C ASP A 97 -0.32 -10.47 21.74
N CYS A 98 -1.45 -9.78 21.59
CA CYS A 98 -1.55 -8.35 21.32
C CYS A 98 -2.33 -7.58 22.41
N ALA A 99 -2.52 -8.15 23.60
CA ALA A 99 -3.29 -7.53 24.69
C ALA A 99 -2.81 -6.11 25.06
N HIS A 100 -1.50 -5.84 24.88
CA HIS A 100 -0.88 -4.53 25.11
C HIS A 100 -1.52 -3.39 24.28
N ILE A 101 -2.13 -3.67 23.12
CA ILE A 101 -2.83 -2.66 22.33
C ILE A 101 -4.06 -2.15 23.09
N ARG A 102 -4.84 -3.06 23.69
CA ARG A 102 -6.01 -2.68 24.51
C ARG A 102 -5.60 -1.90 25.75
N GLU A 103 -4.52 -2.32 26.40
CA GLU A 103 -3.98 -1.64 27.58
C GLU A 103 -3.47 -0.23 27.25
N MET A 104 -2.81 -0.06 26.10
CA MET A 104 -2.25 1.23 25.67
C MET A 104 -3.34 2.23 25.26
N TYR A 105 -4.32 1.80 24.48
CA TYR A 105 -5.29 2.71 23.87
C TYR A 105 -6.65 2.76 24.59
N GLY A 106 -6.99 1.74 25.38
CA GLY A 106 -8.24 1.61 26.13
C GLY A 106 -9.48 1.30 25.27
N THR A 107 -9.62 1.94 24.11
CA THR A 107 -10.73 1.72 23.17
C THR A 107 -10.21 1.47 21.74
N LYS A 108 -11.02 0.78 20.93
CA LYS A 108 -10.73 0.56 19.51
C LYS A 108 -10.60 1.89 18.76
N GLU A 109 -11.47 2.86 19.06
CA GLU A 109 -11.43 4.18 18.41
C GLU A 109 -10.12 4.92 18.68
N ASN A 110 -9.64 4.92 19.93
CA ASN A 110 -8.35 5.54 20.25
C ASN A 110 -7.18 4.84 19.55
N ALA A 111 -7.22 3.52 19.40
CA ALA A 111 -6.21 2.77 18.65
C ALA A 111 -6.25 3.11 17.16
N ILE A 112 -7.46 3.24 16.58
CA ILE A 112 -7.64 3.67 15.19
C ILE A 112 -7.01 5.05 14.98
N GLU A 113 -7.33 6.03 15.82
CA GLU A 113 -6.77 7.39 15.73
C GLU A 113 -5.24 7.39 15.92
N GLY A 114 -4.72 6.57 16.83
CA GLY A 114 -3.28 6.37 17.01
C GLY A 114 -2.60 5.85 15.74
N PHE A 115 -3.14 4.80 15.12
CA PHE A 115 -2.59 4.25 13.88
C PHE A 115 -2.70 5.21 12.70
N ILE A 116 -3.78 6.00 12.61
CA ILE A 116 -3.90 7.04 11.59
C ILE A 116 -2.82 8.11 11.78
N ALA A 117 -2.57 8.56 13.02
CA ALA A 117 -1.55 9.55 13.32
C ALA A 117 -0.14 9.11 12.86
N ASP A 118 0.17 7.81 12.96
CA ASP A 118 1.46 7.25 12.55
C ASP A 118 1.57 6.94 11.05
N SER A 119 0.45 6.96 10.32
CA SER A 119 0.37 6.43 8.94
C SER A 119 1.02 7.30 7.85
N ARG A 120 1.47 8.53 8.16
CA ARG A 120 2.06 9.50 7.21
C ARG A 120 1.20 9.71 5.96
N VAL A 121 -0.08 10.03 6.17
CA VAL A 121 -1.07 10.32 5.12
C VAL A 121 -0.51 11.33 4.09
N GLY A 122 -0.76 11.07 2.81
CA GLY A 122 -0.25 11.85 1.68
C GLY A 122 1.15 11.47 1.20
N GLU A 123 1.99 10.91 2.08
CA GLU A 123 3.37 10.50 1.75
C GLU A 123 3.54 8.99 1.63
N ALA A 124 2.91 8.23 2.52
CA ALA A 124 3.09 6.78 2.58
C ALA A 124 2.55 6.08 1.32
N PRO A 125 3.21 4.98 0.90
CA PRO A 125 2.70 4.11 -0.16
C PRO A 125 1.43 3.40 0.25
N ASP A 126 0.45 3.46 -0.65
CA ASP A 126 -0.72 2.61 -0.64
C ASP A 126 -0.77 1.79 -1.93
N LEU A 127 -0.84 0.47 -1.81
CA LEU A 127 -0.96 -0.44 -2.93
C LEU A 127 -2.45 -0.70 -3.16
N VAL A 128 -2.94 -0.31 -4.34
CA VAL A 128 -4.35 -0.42 -4.72
C VAL A 128 -4.48 -1.17 -6.03
N GLU A 129 -5.58 -1.90 -6.20
CA GLU A 129 -5.93 -2.56 -7.45
C GLU A 129 -6.82 -1.65 -8.30
N ILE A 130 -6.56 -1.57 -9.60
CA ILE A 130 -7.34 -0.73 -10.52
C ILE A 130 -8.60 -1.47 -10.94
N GLY A 131 -9.75 -0.80 -10.85
CA GLY A 131 -11.03 -1.39 -11.23
C GLY A 131 -11.65 -2.32 -10.19
N SER A 132 -11.04 -2.46 -9.01
CA SER A 132 -11.72 -3.04 -7.85
C SER A 132 -12.72 -2.01 -7.30
N LEU A 133 -13.90 -1.93 -7.90
CA LEU A 133 -15.06 -1.31 -7.28
C LEU A 133 -15.44 -2.17 -6.07
N GLU A 134 -15.04 -1.74 -4.87
CA GLU A 134 -15.79 -2.12 -3.68
C GLU A 134 -17.25 -1.66 -3.91
N PRO A 135 -18.27 -2.50 -3.64
CA PRO A 135 -19.65 -2.09 -3.79
C PRO A 135 -19.90 -0.89 -2.87
N THR A 136 -20.19 0.26 -3.46
CA THR A 136 -20.81 1.37 -2.74
C THR A 136 -22.16 0.85 -2.26
N ASN A 137 -22.27 0.51 -0.98
CA ASN A 137 -23.56 0.39 -0.30
C ASN A 137 -24.18 1.78 -0.24
N ASP A 138 -24.71 2.24 -1.38
CA ASP A 138 -25.57 3.40 -1.47
C ASP A 138 -26.96 2.96 -0.99
N ASN A 139 -27.06 2.71 0.32
CA ASN A 139 -28.36 2.69 1.01
C ASN A 139 -28.74 4.14 1.31
N SER A 140 -29.09 4.86 0.25
CA SER A 140 -29.88 6.07 0.35
C SER A 140 -31.36 5.65 0.42
N ILE A 141 -31.92 5.70 1.62
CA ILE A 141 -33.37 5.65 1.90
C ILE A 141 -33.97 7.02 1.58
#